data_AF-A0AAV0FAE1-F1
#
_entry.id   AF-A0AAV0FAE1-F1
#
_cell.length_a   1.000
_cell.length_b   1.000
_cell.length_c   1.000
_cell.angle_alpha   90.00
_cell.angle_beta   90.00
_cell.angle_gamma   90.00
#
_symmetry.space_group_name_H-M   'P 1'
#
loop_
_entity.id
_entity.type
_entity.pdbx_description
1 polymer ?
#
loop_
_entity_poly.entity_id
_entity_poly.type
_entity_poly.pdbx_seq_one_letter_code
_entity_poly.pdbx_strand_id
1 'polypeptide(L)'
;MVDLTGMPEKLYGHFFKRWQQRMKNCLITKGLLSVIMTMCPPVVESDPKSLERQALWRERDEIAKCMILLGLSDMLFDVYCTLHDTTKDFWDELDRKYNTENYGLEKYIVSKFLRFDMKEGKSVLE
;
A
#
# COMPACT_ATOMS: atom_id res chain seq x y z
N MET A 1 21.20 -7.53 -8.73
CA MET A 1 20.16 -6.78 -9.47
C MET A 1 18.82 -7.14 -8.85
N VAL A 2 18.01 -6.18 -8.43
CA VAL A 2 16.66 -6.45 -7.89
C VAL A 2 15.81 -7.01 -9.04
N ASP A 3 15.19 -8.18 -8.84
CA ASP A 3 14.29 -8.75 -9.84
C ASP A 3 12.96 -7.98 -9.86
N LEU A 4 12.78 -7.17 -10.90
CA LEU A 4 11.60 -6.32 -11.10
C LEU A 4 10.47 -7.03 -11.87
N THR A 5 10.58 -8.34 -12.11
CA THR A 5 9.55 -9.11 -12.78
C THR A 5 8.25 -9.09 -11.97
N GLY A 6 7.15 -8.74 -12.63
CA GLY A 6 5.81 -8.67 -12.00
C GLY A 6 5.52 -7.35 -11.27
N MET A 7 6.37 -6.33 -11.45
CA MET A 7 6.08 -4.98 -10.96
C MET A 7 4.83 -4.40 -11.65
N PRO A 8 3.97 -3.67 -10.91
CA PRO A 8 2.84 -2.96 -11.50
C PRO A 8 3.31 -1.83 -12.43
N GLU A 9 2.40 -1.37 -13.28
CA GLU A 9 2.53 -0.07 -13.95
C GLU A 9 2.73 1.05 -12.92
N LYS A 10 3.46 2.10 -13.31
CA LYS A 10 3.77 3.24 -12.43
C LYS A 10 2.50 3.91 -11.91
N LEU A 11 2.51 4.28 -10.62
CA LEU A 11 1.44 5.09 -10.01
C LEU A 11 1.61 6.56 -10.41
N TYR A 12 0.57 7.14 -11.02
CA TYR A 12 0.50 8.57 -11.34
C TYR A 12 -0.44 9.35 -10.40
N GLY A 13 -0.88 8.73 -9.30
CA GLY A 13 -1.78 9.32 -8.30
C GLY A 13 -3.26 8.98 -8.46
N HIS A 14 -3.64 8.23 -9.49
CA HIS A 14 -5.00 7.74 -9.71
C HIS A 14 -5.07 6.20 -9.68
N PHE A 15 -6.27 5.64 -9.51
CA PHE A 15 -6.52 4.19 -9.38
C PHE A 15 -5.67 3.51 -8.30
N PHE A 16 -5.40 4.22 -7.20
CA PHE A 16 -4.48 3.78 -6.16
C PHE A 16 -4.82 2.39 -5.60
N LYS A 17 -6.09 2.08 -5.36
CA LYS A 17 -6.50 0.76 -4.86
C LYS A 17 -6.03 -0.39 -5.75
N ARG A 18 -6.16 -0.24 -7.08
CA ARG A 18 -5.71 -1.26 -8.03
C ARG A 18 -4.18 -1.38 -8.01
N TRP A 19 -3.49 -0.24 -8.04
CA TRP A 19 -2.04 -0.21 -7.98
C TRP A 19 -1.51 -0.84 -6.69
N GLN A 20 -2.09 -0.46 -5.55
CA GLN A 20 -1.75 -0.92 -4.22
C GLN A 20 -1.90 -2.44 -4.10
N GLN A 21 -3.00 -3.02 -4.59
CA GLN A 21 -3.20 -4.46 -4.60
C GLN A 21 -2.16 -5.19 -5.46
N ARG A 22 -1.85 -4.66 -6.64
CA ARG A 22 -0.79 -5.22 -7.51
C ARG A 22 0.59 -5.14 -6.84
N MET A 23 0.89 -4.02 -6.19
CA MET A 23 2.14 -3.84 -5.45
C MET A 23 2.23 -4.80 -4.27
N LYS A 24 1.16 -4.98 -3.48
CA LYS A 24 1.10 -6.00 -2.42
C LYS A 24 1.36 -7.40 -2.97
N ASN A 25 0.77 -7.76 -4.11
CA ASN A 25 1.04 -9.05 -4.76
C ASN A 25 2.50 -9.22 -5.17
N CYS A 26 3.14 -8.16 -5.68
CA CYS A 26 4.57 -8.16 -5.99
C CYS A 26 5.42 -8.38 -4.73
N LEU A 27 5.10 -7.69 -3.63
CA LEU A 27 5.77 -7.89 -2.35
C LEU A 27 5.54 -9.31 -1.79
N ILE A 28 4.36 -9.90 -1.98
CA ILE A 28 4.07 -11.30 -1.59
C ILE A 28 4.96 -12.27 -2.35
N THR A 29 5.08 -12.13 -3.68
CA THR A 29 5.89 -13.06 -4.48
C THR A 29 7.38 -12.95 -4.19
N LYS A 30 7.84 -11.80 -3.69
CA LYS A 30 9.22 -11.62 -3.17
C LYS A 30 9.37 -11.95 -1.69
N GLY A 31 8.29 -12.35 -1.02
CA GLY A 31 8.29 -12.63 0.43
C GLY A 31 8.62 -11.39 1.26
N LEU A 32 8.26 -10.19 0.83
CA LEU A 32 8.55 -8.91 1.50
C LEU A 32 7.33 -8.26 2.16
N LEU A 33 6.13 -8.84 2.01
CA LEU A 33 4.88 -8.27 2.54
C LEU A 33 4.95 -7.93 4.04
N SER A 34 5.68 -8.72 4.83
CA SER A 34 5.79 -8.50 6.28
C SER A 34 6.37 -7.14 6.64
N VAL A 35 7.23 -6.57 5.79
CA VAL A 35 7.91 -5.29 6.05
C VAL A 35 6.90 -4.15 6.16
N ILE A 36 5.91 -4.08 5.26
CA ILE A 36 4.90 -3.01 5.29
C ILE A 36 3.84 -3.20 6.39
N MET A 37 3.85 -4.34 7.08
CA MET A 37 2.90 -4.70 8.13
C MET A 37 3.47 -4.61 9.54
N THR A 38 4.80 -4.65 9.68
CA THR A 38 5.48 -4.78 10.97
C THR A 38 6.48 -3.65 11.19
N MET A 39 6.80 -3.39 12.46
CA MET A 39 7.89 -2.49 12.82
C MET A 39 9.22 -3.23 12.82
N CYS A 40 10.31 -2.48 12.70
CA CYS A 40 11.67 -3.01 12.86
C CYS A 40 11.77 -3.76 14.20
N PRO A 41 12.22 -5.03 14.22
CA PRO A 41 12.31 -5.78 15.46
C PRO A 41 13.37 -5.16 16.38
N PRO A 42 13.14 -5.07 17.70
CA PRO A 42 14.11 -4.52 18.64
C PRO A 42 15.31 -5.47 18.79
N VAL A 43 16.47 -4.89 19.08
CA VAL A 43 17.64 -5.66 19.55
C VAL A 43 17.43 -5.95 21.03
N VAL A 44 17.66 -7.21 21.43
CA VAL A 44 17.47 -7.71 22.79
C VAL A 44 18.79 -8.30 23.26
N GLU A 45 19.40 -7.72 24.30
CA GLU A 45 20.74 -8.11 24.78
C GLU A 45 20.85 -9.59 25.17
N SER A 46 19.78 -10.15 25.74
CA SER A 46 19.73 -11.56 26.15
C SER A 46 19.57 -12.53 24.97
N ASP A 47 19.31 -12.03 23.76
CA ASP A 47 19.20 -12.85 22.55
C ASP A 47 20.26 -12.45 21.52
N PRO A 48 21.34 -13.24 21.39
CA PRO A 48 22.40 -13.01 20.42
C PRO A 48 21.91 -12.94 18.96
N LYS A 49 20.76 -13.54 18.63
CA LYS A 49 20.19 -13.52 17.28
C LYS A 49 19.33 -12.29 16.99
N SER A 50 19.03 -11.46 18.00
CA SER A 50 18.19 -10.28 17.83
C SER A 50 18.81 -9.26 16.86
N LEU A 51 20.14 -9.09 16.91
CA LEU A 51 20.88 -8.21 16.00
C LEU A 51 20.83 -8.71 14.56
N GLU A 52 21.04 -10.01 14.34
CA GLU A 52 20.95 -10.65 13.02
C GLU A 52 19.53 -10.52 12.44
N ARG A 53 18.49 -10.77 13.25
CA ARG A 53 17.10 -10.59 12.85
C ARG A 53 16.79 -9.14 12.46
N GLN A 54 17.33 -8.17 13.20
CA GLN A 54 17.16 -6.76 12.85
C GLN A 54 17.88 -6.42 11.54
N ALA A 55 19.12 -6.89 11.36
CA ALA A 55 19.88 -6.65 10.14
C ALA A 55 19.16 -7.21 8.90
N LEU A 56 18.69 -8.46 8.97
CA LEU A 56 17.91 -9.09 7.90
C LEU A 56 16.60 -8.35 7.63
N TRP A 57 15.92 -7.87 8.68
CA TRP A 57 14.72 -7.06 8.51
C TRP A 57 15.02 -5.74 7.79
N ARG A 58 16.11 -5.04 8.16
CA ARG A 58 16.50 -3.77 7.52
C ARG A 58 16.87 -3.95 6.05
N GLU A 59 17.58 -5.03 5.70
CA GLU A 59 17.86 -5.35 4.31
C GLU A 59 16.56 -5.55 3.50
N ARG A 60 15.62 -6.32 4.06
CA ARG A 60 14.31 -6.54 3.44
C ARG A 60 13.49 -5.25 3.34
N ASP A 61 13.61 -4.37 4.33
CA ASP A 61 12.99 -3.05 4.35
C ASP A 61 13.50 -2.20 3.19
N GLU A 62 14.81 -2.05 3.05
CA GLU A 62 15.39 -1.28 1.95
C GLU A 62 14.99 -1.81 0.57
N ILE A 63 14.95 -3.14 0.39
CA ILE A 63 14.50 -3.76 -0.87
C ILE A 63 13.03 -3.42 -1.14
N ALA A 64 12.15 -3.56 -0.15
CA ALA A 64 10.73 -3.26 -0.31
C ALA A 64 10.50 -1.78 -0.63
N LYS A 65 11.22 -0.87 0.04
CA LYS A 65 11.20 0.57 -0.23
C LYS A 65 11.61 0.87 -1.66
N CYS A 66 12.72 0.28 -2.13
CA CYS A 66 13.19 0.42 -3.51
C CYS A 66 12.12 -0.03 -4.51
N MET A 67 11.48 -1.19 -4.28
CA MET A 67 10.43 -1.69 -5.15
C MET A 67 9.23 -0.73 -5.20
N ILE A 68 8.74 -0.26 -4.05
CA ILE A 68 7.60 0.66 -4.00
C ILE A 68 7.93 1.96 -4.72
N LEU A 69 9.12 2.53 -4.50
CA LEU A 69 9.61 3.72 -5.20
C LEU A 69 9.66 3.52 -6.72
N LEU A 70 10.20 2.40 -7.20
CA LEU A 70 10.22 2.07 -8.63
C LEU A 70 8.83 1.87 -9.24
N GLY A 71 7.83 1.57 -8.40
CA GLY A 71 6.42 1.51 -8.79
C GLY A 71 5.74 2.87 -8.89
N LEU A 72 6.43 3.99 -8.59
CA LEU A 72 5.89 5.34 -8.71
C LEU A 72 6.24 5.98 -10.07
N SER A 73 5.47 6.99 -10.47
CA SER A 73 5.89 7.92 -11.52
C SER A 73 7.11 8.72 -11.07
N ASP A 74 7.89 9.24 -12.01
CA ASP A 74 9.13 9.96 -11.69
C ASP A 74 8.85 11.19 -10.80
N MET A 75 7.75 11.90 -11.07
CA MET A 75 7.30 13.02 -10.23
C MET A 75 7.01 12.59 -8.77
N LEU A 76 6.39 11.43 -8.57
CA LEU A 76 6.11 10.93 -7.22
C LEU A 76 7.37 10.34 -6.58
N PHE A 77 8.23 9.69 -7.35
CA PHE A 77 9.52 9.21 -6.88
C PHE A 77 10.34 10.36 -6.29
N ASP A 78 10.47 11.47 -7.01
CA ASP A 78 11.25 12.64 -6.57
C ASP A 78 10.70 13.25 -5.26
N VAL A 79 9.38 13.18 -5.07
CA VAL A 79 8.75 13.63 -3.83
C VAL A 79 9.06 12.67 -2.68
N TYR A 80 9.01 11.35 -2.91
CA TYR A 80 9.02 10.36 -1.83
C TYR A 80 10.38 9.71 -1.53
N CYS A 81 11.37 9.83 -2.41
CA CYS A 81 12.64 9.08 -2.32
C CYS A 81 13.43 9.32 -1.02
N THR A 82 13.21 10.45 -0.33
CA THR A 82 13.94 10.84 0.89
C THR A 82 13.05 11.04 2.12
N LEU A 83 11.74 10.81 2.02
CA LEU A 83 10.79 11.27 3.05
C LEU A 83 10.63 10.36 4.27
N HIS A 84 10.96 9.08 4.18
CA HIS A 84 10.57 8.09 5.18
C HIS A 84 11.70 7.16 5.59
N ASP A 85 11.83 6.92 6.88
CA ASP A 85 12.89 6.08 7.46
C ASP A 85 12.60 4.57 7.27
N THR A 86 11.33 4.17 7.27
CA THR A 86 10.93 2.77 7.05
C THR A 86 9.97 2.64 5.87
N THR A 87 9.95 1.47 5.23
CA THR A 87 8.97 1.19 4.17
C THR A 87 7.55 1.23 4.71
N LYS A 88 7.35 0.86 5.97
CA LYS A 88 6.03 0.90 6.60
C LYS A 88 5.48 2.32 6.67
N ASP A 89 6.27 3.27 7.17
CA ASP A 89 5.83 4.67 7.28
C ASP A 89 5.55 5.26 5.89
N PHE A 90 6.38 4.92 4.91
CA PHE A 90 6.18 5.30 3.52
C PHE A 90 4.88 4.71 2.96
N TRP A 91 4.63 3.43 3.19
CA TRP A 91 3.44 2.74 2.72
C TRP A 91 2.15 3.32 3.34
N ASP A 92 2.17 3.58 4.64
CA ASP A 92 1.05 4.17 5.37
C ASP A 92 0.77 5.61 4.89
N GLU A 93 1.78 6.39 4.55
CA GLU A 93 1.62 7.73 3.97
C GLU A 93 0.98 7.68 2.57
N LEU A 94 1.42 6.75 1.71
CA LEU A 94 0.79 6.54 0.41
C LEU A 94 -0.68 6.14 0.57
N ASP A 95 -0.99 5.23 1.49
CA ASP A 95 -2.36 4.84 1.78
C ASP A 95 -3.19 6.04 2.27
N ARG A 96 -2.69 6.79 3.24
CA ARG A 96 -3.38 7.98 3.77
C ARG A 96 -3.67 9.02 2.69
N LYS A 97 -2.74 9.27 1.78
CA LYS A 97 -2.87 10.32 0.76
C LYS A 97 -3.73 9.91 -0.43
N TYR A 98 -3.59 8.68 -0.92
CA TYR A 98 -4.20 8.25 -2.17
C TYR A 98 -5.38 7.28 -2.00
N ASN A 99 -5.55 6.69 -0.81
CA ASN A 99 -6.74 5.90 -0.47
C ASN A 99 -7.90 6.78 0.05
N THR A 100 -8.03 8.00 -0.48
CA THR A 100 -9.09 8.96 -0.15
C THR A 100 -10.44 8.59 -0.80
N GLU A 101 -10.42 7.71 -1.80
CA GLU A 101 -11.62 7.21 -2.49
C GLU A 101 -12.56 6.41 -1.60
N ASN A 102 -12.19 5.95 -0.40
CA ASN A 102 -13.15 5.28 0.48
C ASN A 102 -14.35 6.18 0.81
N TYR A 103 -14.13 7.47 1.03
CA TYR A 103 -15.21 8.44 1.21
C TYR A 103 -16.07 8.64 -0.04
N GLY A 104 -15.47 8.59 -1.23
CA GLY A 104 -16.17 8.79 -2.51
C GLY A 104 -16.94 7.55 -2.97
N LEU A 105 -16.36 6.35 -2.83
CA LEU A 105 -16.94 5.08 -3.24
C LEU A 105 -18.07 4.66 -2.28
N GLU A 106 -17.90 4.84 -0.96
CA GLU A 106 -19.00 4.65 0.00
C GLU A 106 -20.15 5.60 -0.29
N LYS A 107 -19.86 6.89 -0.54
CA LYS A 107 -20.87 7.86 -0.94
C LYS A 107 -21.55 7.49 -2.27
N TYR A 108 -20.81 6.93 -3.23
CA TYR A 108 -21.35 6.48 -4.51
C TYR A 108 -22.24 5.23 -4.36
N ILE A 109 -21.81 4.24 -3.57
CA ILE A 109 -22.58 3.03 -3.27
C ILE A 109 -23.84 3.40 -2.50
N VAL A 110 -23.74 4.22 -1.45
CA VAL A 110 -24.89 4.75 -0.70
C VAL A 110 -25.83 5.52 -1.62
N SER A 111 -25.31 6.38 -2.52
CA SER A 111 -26.14 7.11 -3.48
C SER A 111 -26.85 6.18 -4.47
N LYS A 112 -26.20 5.09 -4.90
CA LYS A 112 -26.79 4.11 -5.81
C LYS A 112 -27.84 3.26 -5.12
N PHE A 113 -27.58 2.87 -3.87
CA PHE A 113 -28.52 2.14 -3.01
C PHE A 113 -29.76 2.98 -2.70
N LEU A 114 -29.58 4.23 -2.24
CA LEU A 114 -30.70 5.16 -2.01
C LEU A 114 -31.54 5.40 -3.27
N ARG A 115 -30.91 5.53 -4.46
CA ARG A 115 -31.65 5.64 -5.73
C ARG A 115 -32.37 4.35 -6.14
N PHE A 116 -31.88 3.19 -5.70
CA PHE A 116 -32.51 1.90 -5.95
C PHE A 116 -33.74 1.73 -5.05
N ASP A 117 -33.61 1.97 -3.75
CA ASP A 117 -34.73 1.97 -2.78
C ASP A 117 -35.83 2.97 -3.17
N MET A 118 -35.46 4.18 -3.62
CA MET A 118 -36.43 5.17 -4.11
C MET A 118 -37.19 4.70 -5.37
N LYS A 119 -36.64 3.78 -6.16
CA LYS A 119 -37.31 3.21 -7.34
C LYS A 119 -38.19 2.01 -7.00
N GLU A 120 -37.86 1.23 -5.97
CA GLU A 120 -38.69 0.13 -5.45
C GLU A 120 -39.80 0.59 -4.49
N GLY A 121 -39.68 1.79 -3.90
CA GLY A 121 -40.70 2.41 -3.03
C GLY A 121 -41.96 2.95 -3.74
N LYS A 122 -42.18 2.66 -5.03
CA LYS A 122 -43.46 2.94 -5.68
C LYS A 122 -44.46 1.85 -5.30
N SER A 123 -45.21 2.10 -4.23
CA SER A 123 -46.49 1.44 -3.98
C SER A 123 -47.33 1.55 -5.25
N VAL A 124 -47.60 0.41 -5.87
CA VAL A 124 -48.69 0.25 -6.84
C VAL A 124 -49.97 0.39 -6.02
N LEU A 125 -50.49 1.61 -5.93
CA LEU A 125 -51.89 1.83 -5.61
C LEU A 125 -52.67 1.64 -6.91
N GLU A 126 -53.18 0.42 -7.10
CA GLU A 126 -54.47 0.15 -7.75
C GLU A 126 -55.19 -0.95 -6.97
#